data_AF-A0A109N1W7-F1
#
_entry.id   AF-A0A109N1W7-F1
#
_cell.length_a   1.000
_cell.length_b   1.000
_cell.length_c   1.000
_cell.angle_alpha   90.00
_cell.angle_beta   90.00
_cell.angle_gamma   90.00
#
_symmetry.space_group_name_H-M   'P 1'
#
loop_
_entity.id
_entity.type
_entity.pdbx_description
1 polymer ?
#
loop_
_entity_poly.entity_id
_entity_poly.type
_entity_poly.pdbx_seq_one_letter_code
_entity_poly.pdbx_strand_id
1 'polypeptide(L)'
;MNYVRFCVYQFILFSAIFVINIPLDKYIGKPFTSVDLLAICISIFFILIVYGVINKIYSRFENIRLRNKILISIPIVILSILFIGILEQLFV
;
A
#
# COMPACT_ATOMS: atom_id res chain seq x y z
N MET A 1 10.71 -21.17 3.82
CA MET A 1 10.56 -20.14 2.77
C MET A 1 9.31 -19.24 2.92
N ASN A 2 8.70 -19.12 4.11
CA ASN A 2 7.52 -18.25 4.30
C ASN A 2 7.86 -16.76 4.48
N TYR A 3 9.02 -16.43 5.05
CA TYR A 3 9.46 -15.05 5.24
C TYR A 3 9.70 -14.32 3.91
N VAL A 4 10.38 -14.95 2.95
CA VAL A 4 10.62 -14.36 1.62
C VAL A 4 9.30 -14.09 0.88
N ARG A 5 8.36 -15.05 0.91
CA ARG A 5 7.02 -14.85 0.33
C ARG A 5 6.30 -13.70 1.01
N PHE A 6 6.32 -13.63 2.34
CA PHE A 6 5.76 -12.52 3.09
C PHE A 6 6.37 -11.18 2.67
N CYS A 7 7.70 -11.12 2.51
CA CYS A 7 8.38 -9.90 2.04
C CYS A 7 7.89 -9.45 0.67
N VAL A 8 7.79 -10.36 -0.30
CA VAL A 8 7.33 -10.04 -1.67
C VAL A 8 5.89 -9.55 -1.66
N TYR A 9 4.99 -10.24 -0.94
CA TYR A 9 3.60 -9.80 -0.82
C TYR A 9 3.49 -8.42 -0.17
N GLN A 10 4.27 -8.17 0.87
CA GLN A 10 4.26 -6.90 1.57
C GLN A 10 4.81 -5.76 0.71
N PHE A 11 5.85 -6.01 -0.08
CA PHE A 11 6.40 -5.04 -1.03
C PHE A 11 5.39 -4.66 -2.11
N ILE A 12 4.72 -5.65 -2.71
CA ILE A 12 3.68 -5.41 -3.72
C ILE A 12 2.53 -4.60 -3.11
N LEU A 13 2.11 -4.93 -1.89
CA LEU A 13 1.00 -4.28 -1.22
C LEU A 13 1.32 -2.81 -0.90
N PHE A 14 2.48 -2.52 -0.32
CA PHE A 14 2.89 -1.14 -0.07
C PHE A 14 3.08 -0.36 -1.37
N SER A 15 3.70 -0.97 -2.38
CA SER A 15 3.87 -0.33 -3.69
C SER A 15 2.52 0.02 -4.32
N ALA A 16 1.54 -0.88 -4.28
CA ALA A 16 0.20 -0.60 -4.78
C ALA A 16 -0.45 0.60 -4.05
N ILE A 17 -0.40 0.63 -2.71
CA ILE A 17 -0.97 1.73 -1.92
C ILE A 17 -0.38 3.09 -2.34
N PHE A 18 0.93 3.18 -2.50
CA PHE A 18 1.59 4.42 -2.92
C PHE A 18 1.22 4.81 -4.34
N VAL A 19 1.21 3.87 -5.30
CA VAL A 19 0.80 4.13 -6.70
C VAL A 19 -0.61 4.69 -6.78
N ILE A 20 -1.52 4.21 -5.93
CA ILE A 20 -2.91 4.69 -5.87
C ILE A 20 -3.00 6.07 -5.21
N ASN A 21 -2.13 6.37 -4.24
CA ASN A 21 -2.09 7.67 -3.57
C ASN A 21 -1.64 8.80 -4.52
N ILE A 22 -0.72 8.54 -5.46
CA ILE A 22 -0.21 9.55 -6.41
C ILE A 22 -1.34 10.29 -7.16
N PRO A 23 -2.27 9.61 -7.88
CA PRO A 23 -3.37 10.30 -8.54
C PRO A 23 -4.36 10.88 -7.53
N LEU A 24 -4.55 10.24 -6.38
CA LEU A 24 -5.48 10.69 -5.34
C LEU A 24 -5.12 12.10 -4.82
N ASP A 25 -3.83 12.35 -4.63
CA ASP A 25 -3.29 13.65 -4.20
C ASP A 25 -3.54 14.75 -5.24
N LYS A 26 -3.56 14.39 -6.54
CA LYS A 26 -3.90 15.30 -7.63
C LYS A 26 -5.38 15.69 -7.65
N TYR A 27 -6.27 14.80 -7.21
CA TYR A 27 -7.72 15.05 -7.20
C TYR A 27 -8.19 15.73 -5.93
N ILE A 28 -7.69 15.32 -4.75
CA ILE A 28 -8.10 15.85 -3.45
C ILE A 28 -7.39 17.19 -3.20
N GLY A 29 -7.90 18.25 -3.82
CA GLY A 29 -7.39 19.62 -3.69
C GLY A 29 -8.51 20.62 -3.39
N LYS A 30 -8.18 21.78 -2.79
CA LYS A 30 -9.16 22.87 -2.67
C LYS A 30 -9.40 23.52 -4.05
N PRO A 31 -10.64 23.92 -4.39
CA PRO A 31 -11.86 23.84 -3.58
C PRO A 31 -12.48 22.44 -3.58
N PHE A 32 -13.05 22.05 -2.43
CA PHE A 32 -13.74 20.76 -2.29
C PHE A 32 -14.94 20.71 -3.23
N THR A 33 -14.90 19.84 -4.23
CA THR A 33 -15.94 19.67 -5.26
C THR A 33 -16.64 18.32 -5.15
N SER A 34 -17.73 18.12 -5.89
CA SER A 34 -18.43 16.82 -5.96
C SER A 34 -17.52 15.67 -6.45
N VAL A 35 -16.43 16.00 -7.14
CA VAL A 35 -15.40 15.05 -7.57
C VAL A 35 -14.59 14.54 -6.37
N ASP A 36 -14.38 15.34 -5.33
CA ASP A 36 -13.65 14.92 -4.12
C ASP A 36 -14.47 13.96 -3.27
N LEU A 37 -15.79 14.11 -3.24
CA LEU A 37 -16.68 13.15 -2.59
C LEU A 37 -16.60 11.78 -3.26
N LEU A 38 -16.54 11.74 -4.60
CA LEU A 38 -16.31 10.50 -5.35
C LEU A 38 -14.93 9.92 -5.07
N ALA A 39 -13.89 10.75 -5.04
CA ALA A 39 -12.52 10.32 -4.72
C ALA A 39 -12.43 9.71 -3.31
N ILE A 40 -13.08 10.32 -2.30
CA ILE A 40 -13.17 9.79 -0.94
C ILE A 40 -13.91 8.44 -0.93
N CYS A 41 -15.03 8.33 -1.63
CA CYS A 41 -15.79 7.09 -1.70
C CYS A 41 -14.96 5.94 -2.30
N ILE A 42 -14.26 6.21 -3.41
CA ILE A 42 -13.34 5.26 -4.04
C ILE A 42 -12.20 4.88 -3.09
N SER A 43 -11.68 5.85 -2.34
CA SER A 43 -10.60 5.62 -1.37
C SER A 43 -11.04 4.70 -0.23
N ILE A 44 -12.25 4.89 0.30
CA ILE A 44 -12.82 4.01 1.33
C ILE A 44 -12.98 2.58 0.79
N PHE A 45 -13.50 2.45 -0.44
CA PHE A 45 -13.62 1.14 -1.09
C PHE A 45 -12.24 0.47 -1.25
N PHE A 46 -11.23 1.25 -1.61
CA PHE A 46 -9.85 0.78 -1.73
C PHE A 46 -9.28 0.31 -0.39
N ILE A 47 -9.50 1.07 0.69
CA ILE A 47 -9.09 0.71 2.05
C ILE A 47 -9.72 -0.62 2.48
N LEU A 48 -11.01 -0.83 2.19
CA LEU A 48 -11.69 -2.09 2.52
C LEU A 48 -11.08 -3.29 1.78
N ILE A 49 -10.78 -3.13 0.48
CA ILE A 49 -10.11 -4.18 -0.30
C ILE A 49 -8.73 -4.48 0.27
N VAL A 50 -7.93 -3.43 0.52
CA VAL A 50 -6.58 -3.57 1.09
C VAL A 50 -6.64 -4.26 2.44
N TYR A 51 -7.58 -3.90 3.31
CA TYR A 51 -7.77 -4.54 4.60
C TYR A 51 -8.10 -6.03 4.46
N GLY A 52 -9.00 -6.40 3.55
CA GLY A 52 -9.33 -7.80 3.27
C GLY A 52 -8.13 -8.60 2.74
N VAL A 53 -7.34 -8.00 1.84
CA VAL A 53 -6.11 -8.61 1.29
C VAL A 53 -5.06 -8.79 2.38
N ILE A 54 -4.82 -7.77 3.21
CA ILE A 54 -3.91 -7.85 4.37
C ILE A 54 -4.35 -8.99 5.27
N ASN A 55 -5.61 -9.06 5.66
CA ASN A 55 -6.10 -10.09 6.58
C ASN A 55 -5.89 -11.50 6.00
N LYS A 56 -6.20 -11.69 4.70
CA LYS A 56 -6.01 -12.96 4.00
C LYS A 56 -4.53 -13.36 3.86
N ILE A 57 -3.66 -12.40 3.58
CA ILE A 57 -2.20 -12.62 3.51
C ILE A 57 -1.68 -12.96 4.91
N TYR A 58 -2.05 -12.19 5.93
CA TYR A 58 -1.54 -12.35 7.29
C TYR A 58 -2.01 -13.64 7.96
N SER A 59 -3.24 -14.09 7.68
CA SER A 59 -3.77 -15.39 8.13
C SER A 59 -2.94 -16.56 7.57
N ARG A 60 -2.51 -16.46 6.30
CA ARG A 60 -1.63 -17.47 5.68
C ARG A 60 -0.23 -17.55 6.34
N PHE A 61 0.14 -16.54 7.12
CA PHE A 61 1.41 -16.44 7.83
C PHE A 61 1.23 -16.38 9.35
N GLU A 62 0.20 -17.03 9.92
CA GLU A 62 -0.03 -17.13 11.38
C GLU A 62 1.18 -17.66 12.15
N ASN A 63 1.97 -18.53 11.52
CA ASN A 63 3.20 -19.09 12.12
C ASN A 63 4.30 -18.04 12.38
N ILE A 64 4.19 -16.84 11.79
CA ILE A 64 5.14 -15.75 12.01
C ILE A 64 4.62 -14.86 13.14
N ARG A 65 5.40 -14.73 14.22
CA ARG A 65 5.10 -13.81 15.33
C ARG A 65 4.88 -12.38 14.82
N LEU A 66 3.88 -11.69 15.37
CA LEU A 66 3.56 -10.29 15.02
C LEU A 66 4.78 -9.36 15.06
N ARG A 67 5.69 -9.54 16.04
CA ARG A 67 6.94 -8.77 16.14
C ARG A 67 7.83 -8.90 14.89
N ASN A 68 7.98 -10.11 14.35
CA ASN A 68 8.77 -10.33 13.14
C ASN A 68 8.05 -9.76 11.90
N LYS A 69 6.70 -9.81 11.85
CA LYS A 69 5.94 -9.19 10.77
C LYS A 69 6.20 -7.68 10.71
N ILE A 70 6.15 -7.00 11.86
CA ILE A 70 6.40 -5.56 11.96
C ILE A 70 7.85 -5.24 11.60
N LEU A 71 8.82 -5.98 12.17
CA LEU A 71 10.24 -5.79 11.87
C LEU A 71 10.57 -5.94 10.38
N ILE A 72 9.92 -6.88 9.69
CA ILE A 72 10.11 -7.10 8.25
C ILE A 72 9.38 -6.02 7.43
N SER A 73 8.23 -5.54 7.89
CA SER A 73 7.46 -4.53 7.16
C SER A 73 8.18 -3.18 7.06
N ILE A 74 8.91 -2.76 8.10
CA ILE A 74 9.61 -1.47 8.14
C ILE A 74 10.59 -1.29 6.96
N PRO A 75 11.59 -2.19 6.76
CA PRO A 75 12.53 -2.05 5.65
C PRO A 75 11.83 -2.18 4.29
N ILE A 76 10.75 -2.94 4.20
CA ILE A 76 9.98 -3.10 2.96
C ILE A 76 9.24 -1.81 2.59
N VAL A 77 8.67 -1.10 3.57
CA VAL A 77 8.07 0.22 3.34
C VAL A 77 9.11 1.17 2.76
N ILE A 78 10.28 1.26 3.39
CA ILE A 78 11.38 2.12 2.92
C ILE A 78 11.78 1.74 1.48
N LEU A 79 11.92 0.44 1.20
CA LEU A 79 12.24 -0.05 -0.13
C LEU A 79 11.16 0.28 -1.16
N SER A 80 9.89 0.20 -0.78
CA SER A 80 8.75 0.52 -1.66
C SER A 80 8.70 2.00 -1.99
N ILE A 81 8.94 2.88 -1.00
CA ILE A 81 9.01 4.33 -1.20
C ILE A 81 10.14 4.67 -2.18
N LEU A 82 11.34 4.13 -1.95
CA LEU A 82 12.48 4.34 -2.84
C LEU A 82 12.19 3.85 -4.26
N PHE A 83 11.59 2.67 -4.40
CA PHE A 83 11.24 2.10 -5.69
C PHE A 83 10.28 3.00 -6.47
N ILE A 84 9.24 3.51 -5.80
CA ILE A 84 8.24 4.37 -6.43
C ILE A 84 8.79 5.76 -6.75
N GLY A 85 9.60 6.35 -5.87
CA GLY A 85 10.24 7.63 -6.15
C GLY A 85 11.17 7.57 -7.37
N ILE A 86 11.94 6.47 -7.50
CA ILE A 86 12.76 6.23 -8.70
C ILE A 86 11.87 6.04 -9.94
N LEU A 87 10.78 5.28 -9.80
CA LEU A 87 9.87 5.00 -10.91
C LEU A 87 9.20 6.28 -11.41
N GLU A 88 8.71 7.13 -10.49
CA GLU A 88 8.17 8.45 -10.82
C GLU A 88 9.20 9.30 -11.57
N GLN A 89 10.44 9.37 -11.09
CA GLN A 89 11.52 10.11 -11.77
C GLN A 89 11.88 9.56 -13.16
N LEU A 90 11.61 8.28 -13.43
CA LEU A 90 11.91 7.64 -14.72
C LEU A 90 10.78 7.84 -15.75
N PHE A 91 9.56 8.10 -15.29
CA PHE A 91 8.37 8.33 -16.13
C PHE A 91 7.99 9.82 -16.28
N VAL A 92 8.71 10.74 -15.61
CA VAL A 92 8.63 12.21 -15.76
C VAL A 92 9.75 12.69 -16.66
#